data_AF-A0A7C5L3A9-F1
#
_entry.id   AF-A0A7C5L3A9-F1
#
_cell.length_a   1.000
_cell.length_b   1.000
_cell.length_c   1.000
_cell.angle_alpha   90.00
_cell.angle_beta   90.00
_cell.angle_gamma   90.00
#
_symmetry.space_group_name_H-M   'P 1'
#
loop_
_entity.id
_entity.type
_entity.pdbx_description
1 polymer ?
#
loop_
_entity_poly.entity_id
_entity_poly.type
_entity_poly.pdbx_seq_one_letter_code
_entity_poly.pdbx_strand_id
1 'polypeptide(L)'
;MLTKYLYIPFVITGIALLYLTWEVSERFAVYLIPVVLILATIYILSPQIDWWAANRKPPMLDEPLLKLLARMPFFHSLSANDKKRFAERVALFMMAKDWQIRGAETIPEDAKFAVAASALHLSFRDEN
;
A
#
# COMPACT_ATOMS: atom_id res chain seq x y z
N MET A 1 -1.79 3.13 -2.65
CA MET A 1 -1.81 3.88 -3.93
C MET A 1 -3.22 4.29 -4.37
N LEU A 2 -4.28 3.58 -3.98
CA LEU A 2 -5.66 3.91 -4.38
C LEU A 2 -6.17 5.16 -3.64
N THR A 3 -5.74 5.34 -2.39
CA THR A 3 -6.05 6.53 -1.58
C THR A 3 -5.62 7.82 -2.29
N LYS A 4 -4.60 7.75 -3.16
CA LYS A 4 -4.15 8.93 -3.90
C LYS A 4 -5.19 9.48 -4.87
N TYR A 5 -6.00 8.61 -5.46
CA TYR A 5 -7.07 9.05 -6.35
C TYR A 5 -8.30 9.51 -5.57
N LEU A 6 -8.49 8.97 -4.36
CA LEU A 6 -9.61 9.33 -3.49
C LEU A 6 -9.48 10.74 -2.92
N TYR A 7 -8.27 11.22 -2.62
CA TYR A 7 -8.10 12.58 -2.07
C TYR A 7 -8.38 13.68 -3.09
N ILE A 8 -8.14 13.43 -4.38
CA ILE A 8 -8.14 14.44 -5.45
C ILE A 8 -9.46 15.24 -5.48
N PRO A 9 -10.65 14.62 -5.56
CA PRO A 9 -11.89 15.38 -5.61
C PRO A 9 -12.10 16.24 -4.35
N PHE A 10 -11.80 15.72 -3.16
CA PHE A 10 -11.99 16.46 -1.91
C PHE A 10 -11.00 17.62 -1.74
N VAL A 11 -9.77 17.48 -2.23
CA VAL A 11 -8.79 18.57 -2.26
C VAL A 11 -9.25 19.67 -3.22
N ILE A 12 -9.74 19.31 -4.41
CA ILE A 12 -10.29 20.28 -5.37
C ILE A 12 -11.50 21.01 -4.77
N THR A 13 -12.41 20.29 -4.12
CA THR A 13 -13.56 20.91 -3.42
C THR A 13 -13.11 21.84 -2.30
N GLY A 14 -12.09 21.47 -1.52
CA GLY A 14 -11.52 22.32 -0.48
C GLY A 14 -10.90 23.61 -1.03
N ILE A 15 -10.14 23.53 -2.12
CA ILE A 15 -9.56 24.70 -2.80
C ILE A 15 -10.66 25.60 -3.38
N ALA A 16 -11.70 25.02 -3.99
CA ALA A 16 -12.82 25.78 -4.52
C ALA A 16 -13.61 26.52 -3.43
N LEU A 17 -13.82 25.89 -2.26
CA LEU A 17 -14.47 26.53 -1.11
C LEU A 17 -13.60 27.62 -0.47
N LEU A 18 -12.28 27.43 -0.41
CA LEU A 18 -11.35 28.48 0.02
C LEU A 18 -11.43 29.70 -0.90
N TYR A 19 -11.43 29.49 -2.22
CA TYR A 19 -11.59 30.56 -3.19
C TYR A 19 -12.93 31.30 -3.04
N LEU A 20 -14.04 30.56 -2.91
CA LEU A 20 -15.38 31.15 -2.69
C LEU A 20 -15.50 31.90 -1.36
N THR A 21 -14.82 31.44 -0.32
CA THR A 21 -14.79 32.13 0.98
C THR A 21 -14.06 33.47 0.88
N TRP A 22 -12.99 33.52 0.09
CA TRP A 22 -12.22 34.74 -0.14
C TRP A 22 -12.94 35.76 -1.03
N GLU A 23 -13.57 35.30 -2.12
CA GLU A 23 -14.19 36.18 -3.13
C GLU A 23 -15.64 36.57 -2.82
N VAL A 24 -16.43 35.68 -2.20
CA VAL A 24 -17.89 35.83 -2.11
C VAL A 24 -18.37 36.20 -0.70
N SER A 25 -18.09 35.37 0.31
CA SER A 25 -18.44 35.70 1.71
C SER A 25 -17.84 34.73 2.73
N GLU A 26 -17.56 35.21 3.94
CA GLU A 26 -17.08 34.39 5.08
C GLU A 26 -18.05 33.28 5.51
N ARG A 27 -19.33 33.35 5.14
CA ARG A 27 -20.31 32.29 5.44
C ARG A 27 -19.93 30.94 4.82
N PHE A 28 -19.13 30.94 3.75
CA PHE A 28 -18.64 29.71 3.14
C PHE A 28 -17.59 28.97 3.99
N ALA A 29 -16.97 29.63 4.97
CA ALA A 29 -16.01 29.01 5.88
C ALA A 29 -16.62 27.89 6.72
N VAL A 30 -17.92 27.91 7.00
CA VAL A 30 -18.61 26.84 7.74
C VAL A 30 -18.58 25.51 6.96
N TYR A 31 -18.61 25.57 5.62
CA TYR A 31 -18.55 24.38 4.75
C TYR A 31 -17.13 23.81 4.62
N LEU A 32 -16.10 24.54 5.04
CA LEU A 32 -14.73 24.05 5.10
C LEU A 32 -14.56 22.99 6.20
N ILE A 33 -15.30 23.13 7.31
CA ILE A 33 -15.25 22.21 8.46
C ILE A 33 -15.54 20.75 8.04
N PRO A 34 -16.68 20.42 7.40
CA PRO A 34 -16.94 19.05 6.97
C PRO A 34 -15.93 18.54 5.94
N VAL A 35 -15.43 19.39 5.04
CA VAL A 35 -14.42 18.99 4.04
C VAL A 35 -13.10 18.60 4.69
N VAL A 36 -12.63 19.38 5.66
CA VAL A 36 -11.42 19.08 6.42
C VAL A 36 -11.59 17.80 7.24
N LEU A 37 -12.75 17.59 7.87
CA LEU A 37 -13.02 16.36 8.62
C LEU A 37 -13.03 15.12 7.72
N ILE A 38 -13.62 15.22 6.52
CA ILE A 38 -13.60 14.12 5.53
C ILE A 38 -12.17 13.84 5.09
N LEU A 39 -11.38 14.87 4.77
CA LEU A 39 -9.97 14.72 4.38
C LEU A 39 -9.13 14.08 5.50
N ALA A 40 -9.30 14.53 6.75
CA ALA A 40 -8.62 13.95 7.90
C ALA A 40 -8.97 12.48 8.09
N THR A 41 -10.25 12.13 7.92
CA THR A 41 -10.72 10.74 8.01
C THR A 41 -10.10 9.87 6.91
N ILE A 42 -10.08 10.34 5.66
CA ILE A 42 -9.44 9.63 4.54
C ILE A 42 -7.94 9.46 4.79
N TYR A 43 -7.27 10.47 5.36
CA TYR A 43 -5.85 10.40 5.69
C TYR A 43 -5.56 9.35 6.75
N ILE A 44 -6.32 9.34 7.85
CA ILE A 44 -6.17 8.36 8.94
C ILE A 44 -6.47 6.93 8.44
N LEU A 45 -7.48 6.79 7.57
CA LEU A 45 -7.89 5.51 6.99
C LEU A 45 -7.09 5.11 5.74
N SER A 46 -6.11 5.91 5.32
CA SER A 46 -5.31 5.65 4.13
C SER A 46 -4.63 4.28 4.13
N PRO A 47 -3.99 3.78 5.23
CA PRO A 47 -3.37 2.46 5.20
C PRO A 47 -4.42 1.35 5.09
N GLN A 48 -5.60 1.48 5.71
CA GLN A 48 -6.68 0.49 5.62
C GLN A 48 -7.29 0.45 4.23
N ILE A 49 -7.49 1.61 3.59
CA ILE A 49 -8.01 1.72 2.23
C ILE A 49 -7.00 1.13 1.24
N ASP A 50 -5.72 1.47 1.38
CA ASP A 50 -4.66 0.94 0.54
C ASP A 50 -4.49 -0.57 0.73
N TRP A 51 -4.59 -1.07 1.96
CA TRP A 51 -4.57 -2.51 2.25
C TRP A 51 -5.74 -3.25 1.60
N TRP A 52 -6.96 -2.71 1.71
CA TRP A 52 -8.14 -3.29 1.07
C TRP A 52 -8.00 -3.40 -0.45
N ALA A 53 -7.44 -2.37 -1.08
CA ALA A 53 -7.16 -2.36 -2.51
C ALA A 53 -6.06 -3.38 -2.87
N ALA A 54 -4.97 -3.41 -2.11
CA ALA A 54 -3.86 -4.34 -2.32
C ALA A 54 -4.31 -5.81 -2.16
N ASN A 55 -5.19 -6.12 -1.22
CA ASN A 55 -5.68 -7.48 -1.03
C ASN A 55 -6.55 -7.97 -2.21
N ARG A 56 -7.22 -7.05 -2.92
CA ARG A 56 -8.01 -7.37 -4.13
C ARG A 56 -7.17 -7.43 -5.40
N LYS A 57 -6.17 -6.57 -5.49
CA LYS A 57 -5.23 -6.50 -6.61
C LYS A 57 -3.82 -6.38 -6.02
N PRO A 58 -3.16 -7.52 -5.75
CA PRO A 58 -1.84 -7.52 -5.17
C PRO A 58 -0.88 -6.71 -6.04
N PRO A 59 -0.03 -5.86 -5.43
CA PRO A 59 1.01 -5.18 -6.17
C PRO A 59 1.95 -6.24 -6.77
N MET A 60 2.35 -6.01 -8.02
CA MET A 60 3.30 -6.87 -8.69
C MET A 60 4.70 -6.57 -8.14
N LEU A 61 5.48 -7.61 -7.83
CA LEU A 61 6.88 -7.44 -7.42
C LEU A 61 7.69 -6.82 -8.56
N ASP A 62 8.64 -5.96 -8.20
CA ASP A 62 9.57 -5.38 -9.14
C ASP A 62 10.41 -6.46 -9.82
N GLU A 63 10.79 -6.19 -11.07
CA GLU A 63 11.52 -7.15 -11.92
C GLU A 63 12.81 -7.73 -11.28
N PRO A 64 13.63 -6.94 -10.53
CA PRO A 64 14.80 -7.48 -9.82
C PRO A 64 14.44 -8.51 -8.75
N LEU A 65 13.36 -8.26 -8.00
CA LEU A 65 12.89 -9.16 -6.94
C LEU A 65 12.28 -10.44 -7.52
N LEU A 66 11.59 -10.33 -8.66
CA LEU A 66 11.11 -11.51 -9.41
C LEU A 66 12.27 -12.40 -9.88
N LYS A 67 13.37 -11.81 -10.36
CA LYS A 67 14.59 -12.56 -10.73
C LYS A 67 15.22 -13.25 -9.53
N LEU A 68 15.13 -12.66 -8.33
CA LEU A 68 15.65 -13.24 -7.10
C LEU A 68 14.78 -14.42 -6.63
N LEU A 69 13.45 -14.30 -6.72
CA LEU A 69 12.50 -15.41 -6.52
C LEU A 69 12.80 -16.57 -7.47
N ALA A 70 13.07 -16.27 -8.74
CA ALA A 70 13.37 -17.26 -9.76
C ALA A 70 14.70 -18.00 -9.56
N ARG A 71 15.49 -17.66 -8.52
CA ARG A 71 16.67 -18.44 -8.10
C ARG A 71 16.37 -19.39 -6.94
N MET A 72 15.21 -19.28 -6.29
CA MET A 72 14.85 -20.14 -5.17
C MET A 72 14.39 -21.52 -5.67
N PRO A 73 14.97 -22.64 -5.18
CA PRO A 73 14.57 -24.00 -5.56
C PRO A 73 13.08 -24.27 -5.31
N PHE A 74 12.54 -23.75 -4.20
CA PHE A 74 11.13 -23.84 -3.86
C PHE A 74 10.24 -23.22 -4.95
N PHE A 75 10.61 -22.04 -5.45
CA PHE A 75 9.83 -21.34 -6.47
C PHE A 75 9.76 -22.14 -7.77
N HIS A 76 10.84 -22.83 -8.16
CA HIS A 76 10.82 -23.70 -9.34
C HIS A 76 9.87 -24.89 -9.23
N SER A 77 9.66 -25.40 -8.01
CA SER A 77 8.81 -26.56 -7.75
C SER A 77 7.31 -26.26 -7.83
N LEU A 78 6.92 -24.98 -7.84
CA LEU A 78 5.53 -24.54 -7.85
C LEU A 78 4.90 -24.56 -9.25
N SER A 79 3.58 -24.72 -9.32
CA SER A 79 2.81 -24.53 -10.56
C SER A 79 2.83 -23.06 -10.99
N ALA A 80 2.49 -22.75 -12.25
CA ALA A 80 2.44 -21.36 -12.72
C ALA A 80 1.47 -20.49 -11.90
N ASN A 81 0.36 -21.07 -11.43
CA ASN A 81 -0.61 -20.37 -10.59
C ASN A 81 -0.06 -20.13 -9.18
N ASP A 82 0.59 -21.14 -8.61
CA ASP A 82 1.18 -21.04 -7.26
C ASP A 82 2.39 -20.10 -7.22
N LYS A 83 3.18 -20.04 -8.29
CA LYS A 83 4.25 -19.03 -8.46
C LYS A 83 3.69 -17.61 -8.37
N LYS A 84 2.59 -17.36 -9.09
CA LYS A 84 1.92 -16.06 -9.06
C LYS A 84 1.38 -15.76 -7.67
N ARG A 85 0.66 -16.69 -7.06
CA ARG A 85 0.12 -16.56 -5.69
C ARG A 85 1.23 -16.31 -4.67
N PHE A 86 2.36 -17.00 -4.77
CA PHE A 86 3.51 -16.81 -3.89
C PHE A 86 4.14 -15.42 -4.06
N ALA A 87 4.37 -14.99 -5.30
CA ALA A 87 4.89 -13.65 -5.60
C ALA A 87 3.97 -12.54 -5.08
N GLU A 88 2.66 -12.67 -5.28
CA GLU A 88 1.65 -11.75 -4.77
C GLU A 88 1.64 -11.68 -3.23
N ARG A 89 1.75 -12.84 -2.57
CA ARG A 89 1.84 -12.92 -1.10
C ARG A 89 3.11 -12.26 -0.56
N VAL A 90 4.25 -12.45 -1.22
CA VAL A 90 5.51 -11.79 -0.85
C VAL A 90 5.37 -10.28 -0.97
N ALA A 91 4.79 -9.78 -2.05
CA ALA A 91 4.51 -8.36 -2.24
C ALA A 91 3.61 -7.79 -1.13
N LEU A 92 2.53 -8.50 -0.80
CA LEU A 92 1.61 -8.12 0.26
C LEU A 92 2.30 -8.12 1.63
N PHE A 93 3.12 -9.11 1.94
CA PHE A 93 3.84 -9.18 3.21
C PHE A 93 4.86 -8.05 3.36
N MET A 94 5.59 -7.73 2.29
CA MET A 94 6.50 -6.60 2.26
C MET A 94 5.78 -5.26 2.47
N MET A 95 4.57 -5.11 1.93
CA MET A 95 3.73 -3.92 2.11
C MET A 95 3.04 -3.85 3.48
N ALA A 96 2.66 -4.99 4.06
CA ALA A 96 1.92 -5.07 5.32
C ALA A 96 2.78 -4.72 6.53
N LYS A 97 4.06 -5.11 6.48
CA LYS A 97 4.95 -5.01 7.62
C LYS A 97 5.65 -3.66 7.65
N ASP A 98 5.58 -3.02 8.81
CA ASP A 98 6.45 -1.91 9.12
C ASP A 98 7.85 -2.45 9.44
N TRP A 99 8.80 -2.07 8.61
CA TRP A 99 10.16 -2.60 8.63
C TRP A 99 11.05 -1.67 9.45
N GLN A 100 11.46 -2.11 10.64
CA GLN A 100 12.34 -1.35 11.53
C GLN A 100 13.61 -2.15 11.84
N ILE A 101 14.78 -1.50 11.75
CA ILE A 101 16.07 -2.06 12.21
C ILE A 101 16.58 -1.21 13.37
N ARG A 102 17.15 -1.88 14.37
CA ARG A 102 17.90 -1.19 15.43
C ARG A 102 19.24 -0.71 14.86
N GLY A 103 19.43 0.60 14.77
CA GLY A 103 20.71 1.22 14.40
C GLY A 103 20.89 1.60 12.93
N ALA A 104 19.88 1.39 12.07
CA ALA A 104 19.87 1.88 10.68
C ALA A 104 18.49 2.44 10.33
N GLU A 105 18.47 3.58 9.62
CA GLU A 105 17.23 4.29 9.26
C GLU A 105 16.45 3.62 8.12
N THR A 106 17.14 2.93 7.21
CA THR A 106 16.52 2.33 6.03
C THR A 106 17.00 0.89 5.81
N ILE A 107 16.05 -0.02 5.61
CA ILE A 107 16.34 -1.40 5.20
C ILE A 107 16.37 -1.47 3.67
N PRO A 108 17.41 -2.04 3.05
CA PRO A 108 17.40 -2.36 1.62
C PRO A 108 16.20 -3.25 1.25
N GLU A 109 15.61 -2.99 0.09
CA GLU A 109 14.50 -3.77 -0.49
C GLU A 109 14.81 -5.28 -0.53
N ASP A 110 16.02 -5.65 -0.94
CA ASP A 110 16.48 -7.04 -1.04
C ASP A 110 16.45 -7.78 0.30
N ALA A 111 16.76 -7.08 1.40
CA ALA A 111 16.76 -7.67 2.74
C ALA A 111 15.33 -7.88 3.25
N LYS A 112 14.43 -6.92 3.02
CA LYS A 112 12.99 -7.07 3.32
C LYS A 112 12.42 -8.27 2.55
N PHE A 113 12.78 -8.37 1.27
CA PHE A 113 12.38 -9.46 0.40
C PHE A 113 12.87 -10.82 0.90
N ALA A 114 14.15 -10.94 1.26
CA ALA A 114 14.71 -12.20 1.73
C ALA A 114 13.98 -12.73 2.99
N VAL A 115 13.65 -11.83 3.92
CA VAL A 115 12.87 -12.16 5.12
C VAL A 115 11.44 -12.55 4.75
N ALA A 116 10.77 -11.76 3.90
CA ALA A 116 9.40 -12.02 3.46
C ALA A 116 9.27 -13.38 2.73
N ALA A 117 10.16 -13.65 1.78
CA ALA A 117 10.19 -14.90 1.02
C ALA A 117 10.45 -16.12 1.92
N SER A 118 11.35 -15.98 2.90
CA SER A 118 11.65 -17.07 3.84
C SER A 118 10.49 -17.37 4.78
N ALA A 119 9.85 -16.33 5.34
CA ALA A 119 8.69 -16.49 6.20
C ALA A 119 7.50 -17.13 5.46
N LEU A 120 7.25 -16.69 4.23
CA LEU A 120 6.16 -17.22 3.43
C LEU A 120 6.45 -18.61 2.88
N HIS A 121 7.70 -18.96 2.59
CA HIS A 121 8.05 -20.33 2.18
C HIS A 121 7.60 -21.35 3.23
N LEU A 122 7.78 -21.04 4.52
CA LEU A 122 7.33 -21.90 5.62
C LEU A 122 5.79 -21.97 5.70
N SER A 123 5.11 -20.84 5.54
CA SER A 123 3.65 -20.76 5.69
C SER A 123 2.86 -21.18 4.44
N PHE A 124 3.50 -21.31 3.28
CA PHE A 124 2.79 -21.50 2.01
C PHE A 124 2.09 -22.86 1.91
N ARG A 125 2.61 -23.88 2.60
CA ARG A 125 2.18 -25.27 2.47
C ARG A 125 1.18 -25.71 3.53
N ASP A 126 1.12 -25.00 4.65
CA ASP A 126 0.24 -25.31 5.80
C ASP A 126 -1.20 -24.76 5.64
N GLU A 127 -1.46 -23.95 4.61
CA GLU A 127 -2.77 -23.32 4.37
C GLU A 127 -3.64 -24.03 3.31
N ASN A 128 -3.34 -25.28 2.97
CA ASN A 128 -4.13 -26.09 2.03
C ASN A 128 -5.08 -27.05 2.74
#